data_AF-A0A4J1QKU2-F1
#
_entry.id   AF-A0A4J1QKU2-F1
#
_cell.length_a   1.000
_cell.length_b   1.000
_cell.length_c   1.000
_cell.angle_alpha   90.00
_cell.angle_beta   90.00
_cell.angle_gamma   90.00
#
_symmetry.space_group_name_H-M   'P 1'
#
loop_
_entity.id
_entity.type
_entity.pdbx_description
1 polymer ?
#
loop_
_entity_poly.entity_id
_entity_poly.type
_entity_poly.pdbx_seq_one_letter_code
_entity_poly.pdbx_strand_id
1 'polypeptide(L)'
;MKKWWKELIDKPLLKAFLHYYQASDSELTSVAVAYYWLISIFPLLLVVVNILPYFQIPVGEFLGFMKDVLPPSLYEGVEKIAREVLTQPSTGLLSFSVLSALWSFSKSMNFLQKAFNKAYGVEKSRGLISHQMLSLLVSFGLQLL
;
A
#
# COMPACT_ATOMS: atom_id res chain seq x y z
N MET A 1 21.10 -26.48 -22.85
CA MET A 1 20.43 -25.49 -21.95
C MET A 1 20.83 -24.02 -22.17
N LYS A 2 21.88 -23.68 -22.96
CA LYS A 2 22.34 -22.27 -23.13
C LYS A 2 21.75 -21.49 -24.33
N LYS A 3 21.19 -22.17 -25.35
CA LYS A 3 20.76 -21.53 -26.62
C LYS A 3 19.48 -20.70 -26.47
N TRP A 4 18.49 -21.25 -25.76
CA TRP A 4 17.20 -20.60 -25.52
C TRP A 4 17.31 -19.34 -24.64
N TRP A 5 18.26 -19.32 -23.70
CA TRP A 5 18.57 -18.14 -22.89
C TRP A 5 19.12 -16.98 -23.71
N LYS A 6 19.95 -17.25 -24.73
CA LYS A 6 20.48 -16.22 -25.63
C LYS A 6 19.39 -15.63 -26.52
N GLU A 7 18.51 -16.46 -27.06
CA GLU A 7 17.36 -16.01 -27.86
C GLU A 7 16.36 -15.17 -27.04
N LEU A 8 16.19 -15.44 -25.75
CA LEU A 8 15.37 -14.63 -24.86
C LEU A 8 15.99 -13.25 -24.58
N ILE A 9 17.30 -13.20 -24.35
CA ILE A 9 18.05 -11.97 -24.07
C ILE A 9 18.14 -11.07 -25.31
N ASP A 10 18.17 -11.63 -26.51
CA ASP A 10 18.24 -10.87 -27.74
C ASP A 10 16.91 -10.21 -28.17
N LYS A 11 15.80 -10.50 -27.48
CA LYS A 11 14.54 -9.81 -27.76
C LYS A 11 14.66 -8.31 -27.45
N PRO A 12 14.14 -7.43 -28.33
CA PRO A 12 14.25 -5.98 -28.16
C PRO A 12 13.66 -5.49 -26.83
N LEU A 13 12.58 -6.14 -26.37
CA LEU A 13 11.99 -5.89 -25.05
C LEU A 13 12.94 -6.19 -23.89
N LEU A 14 13.67 -7.31 -23.94
CA LEU A 14 14.57 -7.70 -22.86
C LEU A 14 15.79 -6.78 -22.80
N LYS A 15 16.33 -6.38 -23.96
CA LYS A 15 17.41 -5.39 -24.05
C LYS A 15 16.97 -4.02 -23.52
N ALA A 16 15.78 -3.55 -23.89
CA ALA A 16 15.23 -2.31 -23.37
C ALA A 16 15.03 -2.39 -21.84
N PHE A 17 14.44 -3.48 -21.34
CA PHE A 17 14.27 -3.71 -19.90
C PHE A 17 15.60 -3.69 -19.14
N LEU A 18 16.61 -4.44 -19.62
CA LEU A 18 17.93 -4.49 -18.97
C LEU A 18 18.63 -3.12 -19.00
N HIS A 19 18.50 -2.37 -20.09
CA HIS A 19 19.04 -1.01 -20.20
C HIS A 19 18.41 -0.08 -19.15
N TYR A 20 17.08 -0.03 -19.07
CA TYR A 20 16.38 0.82 -18.08
C TYR A 20 16.59 0.35 -16.65
N TYR A 21 16.71 -0.95 -16.41
CA TYR A 21 17.01 -1.51 -15.11
C TYR A 21 18.41 -1.09 -14.63
N GLN A 22 19.43 -1.17 -15.50
CA GLN A 22 20.80 -0.72 -15.17
C GLN A 22 20.90 0.80 -15.07
N ALA A 23 20.12 1.56 -15.85
CA ALA A 23 20.09 3.01 -15.80
C ALA A 23 19.39 3.53 -14.54
N SER A 24 18.42 2.78 -14.01
CA SER A 24 17.80 3.07 -12.72
C SER A 24 18.78 2.80 -11.58
N ASP A 25 18.83 3.68 -10.59
CA ASP A 25 19.52 3.43 -9.31
C ASP A 25 18.69 2.48 -8.44
N SER A 26 18.45 1.29 -8.99
CA SER A 26 17.50 0.32 -8.49
C SER A 26 17.93 -0.23 -7.13
N GLU A 27 19.21 -0.33 -6.84
CA GLU A 27 19.70 -0.88 -5.57
C GLU A 27 19.19 -0.06 -4.37
N LEU A 28 19.39 1.26 -4.37
CA LEU A 28 18.97 2.10 -3.26
C LEU A 28 17.47 2.38 -3.26
N THR A 29 16.88 2.60 -4.43
CA THR A 29 15.46 2.94 -4.54
C THR A 29 14.55 1.74 -4.26
N SER A 30 14.91 0.52 -4.68
CA SER A 30 14.12 -0.69 -4.42
C SER A 30 14.10 -1.03 -2.93
N VAL A 31 15.23 -0.94 -2.23
CA VAL A 31 15.31 -1.16 -0.78
C VAL A 31 14.42 -0.17 -0.05
N ALA A 32 14.46 1.12 -0.42
CA ALA A 32 13.62 2.13 0.19
C ALA A 32 12.12 1.88 -0.08
N VAL A 33 11.75 1.54 -1.32
CA VAL A 33 10.36 1.20 -1.68
C VAL A 33 9.85 0.02 -0.86
N ALA A 34 10.62 -1.07 -0.79
CA ALA A 34 10.25 -2.27 -0.03
C ALA A 34 10.13 -1.99 1.47
N TYR A 35 11.07 -1.23 2.03
CA TYR A 35 11.05 -0.81 3.44
C TYR A 35 9.78 -0.03 3.79
N TYR A 36 9.44 0.99 3.00
CA TYR A 36 8.25 1.80 3.25
C TYR A 36 6.94 1.05 2.97
N TRP A 37 6.94 0.08 2.04
CA TRP A 37 5.79 -0.82 1.86
C TRP A 37 5.57 -1.68 3.10
N LEU A 38 6.64 -2.30 3.62
CA LEU A 38 6.54 -3.15 4.81
C LEU A 38 6.02 -2.38 6.02
N ILE A 39 6.49 -1.14 6.22
CA ILE A 39 5.95 -0.26 7.27
C ILE A 39 4.48 0.09 7.02
N SER A 40 4.07 0.32 5.77
CA SER A 40 2.69 0.70 5.44
C SER A 40 1.67 -0.42 5.66
N ILE A 41 2.08 -1.69 5.67
CA ILE A 41 1.19 -2.84 5.90
C ILE A 41 0.48 -2.73 7.25
N PHE A 42 1.19 -2.34 8.32
CA PHE A 42 0.61 -2.26 9.65
C PHE A 42 -0.50 -1.20 9.74
N PRO A 43 -0.27 0.08 9.36
CA PRO A 43 -1.34 1.07 9.28
C PRO A 43 -2.49 0.65 8.36
N LEU A 44 -2.22 0.03 7.21
CA LEU A 44 -3.29 -0.42 6.30
C LEU A 44 -4.16 -1.50 6.92
N LEU A 45 -3.57 -2.47 7.61
CA LEU A 45 -4.32 -3.47 8.37
C LEU A 45 -5.18 -2.82 9.45
N LEU A 46 -4.65 -1.83 10.16
CA LEU A 46 -5.43 -1.07 11.15
C LEU A 46 -6.60 -0.33 10.51
N VAL A 47 -6.43 0.27 9.33
CA VAL A 47 -7.54 0.89 8.60
C VAL A 47 -8.61 -0.15 8.28
N VAL A 48 -8.22 -1.31 7.74
CA VAL A 48 -9.14 -2.40 7.39
C VAL A 48 -9.92 -2.88 8.62
N VAL A 49 -9.24 -3.09 9.75
CA VAL A 49 -9.89 -3.54 10.98
C VAL A 49 -10.83 -2.47 11.54
N ASN A 50 -10.38 -1.21 11.58
CA ASN A 50 -11.15 -0.13 12.22
C ASN A 50 -12.30 0.39 11.36
N ILE A 51 -12.36 0.07 10.06
CA ILE A 51 -13.51 0.41 9.21
C ILE A 51 -14.67 -0.59 9.36
N LEU A 52 -14.40 -1.82 9.83
CA LEU A 52 -15.40 -2.89 9.92
C LEU A 52 -16.66 -2.55 10.73
N PRO A 53 -16.58 -1.88 11.91
CA PRO A 53 -17.77 -1.51 12.68
C PRO A 53 -18.75 -0.62 11.92
N TYR A 54 -18.25 0.18 10.97
CA TYR A 54 -19.09 1.12 10.21
C TYR A 54 -19.98 0.42 9.18
N PHE A 55 -19.70 -0.84 8.85
CA PHE A 55 -20.55 -1.66 7.98
C PHE A 55 -21.76 -2.26 8.70
N GLN A 56 -21.85 -2.12 10.03
CA GLN A 56 -22.98 -2.60 10.84
C GLN A 56 -23.30 -4.09 10.63
N ILE A 57 -22.26 -4.91 10.53
CA ILE A 57 -22.39 -6.37 10.31
C ILE A 57 -23.07 -7.02 11.52
N PRO A 58 -24.10 -7.86 11.34
CA PRO A 58 -24.76 -8.58 12.43
C PRO A 58 -23.81 -9.61 13.05
N VAL A 59 -23.20 -9.26 14.19
CA VAL A 59 -22.17 -10.07 14.87
C VAL A 59 -22.67 -11.46 15.23
N GLY A 60 -23.94 -11.61 15.62
CA GLY A 60 -24.52 -12.90 15.96
C GLY A 60 -24.54 -13.88 14.78
N GLU A 61 -24.89 -13.40 13.59
CA GLU A 61 -24.90 -14.21 12.36
C GLU A 61 -23.47 -14.57 11.93
N PHE A 62 -22.55 -13.60 11.99
CA PHE A 62 -21.14 -13.82 11.68
C PHE A 62 -20.50 -14.86 12.60
N LEU A 63 -20.73 -14.76 13.92
CA LEU A 63 -20.21 -15.71 14.90
C LEU A 63 -20.87 -17.08 14.78
N GLY A 64 -22.18 -17.13 14.46
CA GLY A 64 -22.88 -18.37 14.16
C GLY A 64 -22.20 -19.13 13.03
N PHE A 65 -21.92 -18.45 11.91
CA PHE A 65 -21.18 -19.04 10.80
C PHE A 65 -19.76 -19.47 11.19
N MET A 66 -19.03 -18.68 11.98
CA MET A 66 -17.68 -19.03 12.44
C MET A 66 -17.67 -20.24 13.37
N LYS A 67 -18.71 -20.45 14.17
CA LYS A 67 -18.82 -21.60 15.07
C LYS A 67 -18.88 -22.93 14.33
N ASP A 68 -19.50 -22.95 13.16
CA ASP A 68 -19.64 -24.17 12.34
C ASP A 68 -18.35 -24.51 11.57
N VAL A 69 -17.50 -23.51 11.32
CA VAL A 69 -16.25 -23.65 10.54
C VAL A 69 -15.03 -23.88 11.43
N LEU A 70 -15.02 -23.32 12.64
CA LEU A 70 -13.86 -23.32 13.52
C LEU A 70 -13.91 -24.42 14.59
N PRO A 71 -12.77 -25.05 14.92
CA PRO A 71 -12.64 -25.87 16.12
C PRO A 71 -12.96 -25.08 17.40
N PRO A 72 -13.50 -25.72 18.46
CA PRO A 72 -13.85 -25.05 19.72
C PRO A 72 -12.68 -24.29 20.37
N SER A 73 -11.46 -24.82 20.24
CA SER A 73 -10.24 -24.20 20.78
C SER A 73 -9.86 -22.87 20.11
N LEU A 74 -10.32 -22.63 18.87
CA LEU A 74 -10.09 -21.38 18.15
C LEU A 74 -11.28 -20.42 18.27
N TYR A 75 -12.49 -20.96 18.49
CA TYR A 75 -13.72 -20.19 18.51
C TYR A 75 -13.72 -19.09 19.58
N GLU A 76 -13.34 -19.39 20.83
CA GLU A 76 -13.35 -18.38 21.91
C GLU A 76 -12.45 -17.16 21.59
N GLY A 77 -11.27 -17.41 21.01
CA GLY A 77 -10.34 -16.35 20.61
C GLY A 77 -10.88 -15.51 19.45
N VAL A 78 -11.43 -16.17 18.43
CA VAL A 78 -12.02 -15.49 17.28
C VAL A 78 -13.27 -14.71 17.68
N GLU A 79 -14.12 -15.26 18.56
CA GLU A 79 -15.32 -14.61 19.05
C GLU A 79 -14.98 -13.28 19.71
N LYS A 80 -13.99 -13.27 20.62
CA LYS A 80 -13.56 -12.05 21.31
C LYS A 80 -13.08 -11.00 20.32
N ILE A 81 -12.18 -11.37 19.41
CA ILE A 81 -11.62 -10.46 18.40
C ILE A 81 -12.72 -9.92 17.48
N ALA A 82 -13.60 -10.79 16.99
CA ALA A 82 -14.68 -10.40 16.09
C ALA A 82 -15.66 -9.44 16.79
N ARG A 83 -16.02 -9.68 18.06
CA ARG A 83 -16.86 -8.74 18.82
C ARG A 83 -16.18 -7.39 18.97
N GLU A 84 -14.91 -7.35 19.34
CA GLU A 84 -14.16 -6.09 19.47
C GLU A 84 -14.10 -5.34 18.13
N VAL A 85 -13.68 -6.03 17.07
CA VAL A 85 -13.48 -5.45 15.73
C VAL A 85 -14.78 -5.06 15.04
N LEU A 86 -15.92 -5.70 15.31
CA LEU A 86 -17.19 -5.40 14.64
C LEU A 86 -18.06 -4.42 15.44
N THR A 87 -17.84 -4.24 16.74
CA THR A 87 -18.73 -3.41 17.58
C THR A 87 -18.09 -2.16 18.16
N GLN A 88 -16.75 -2.09 18.24
CA GLN A 88 -16.05 -0.97 18.86
C GLN A 88 -15.34 -0.11 17.80
N PRO A 89 -16.04 0.88 17.20
CA PRO A 89 -15.40 1.84 16.32
C PRO A 89 -14.41 2.71 17.11
N SER A 90 -13.20 2.85 16.57
CA SER A 90 -12.22 3.80 17.09
C SER A 90 -11.84 4.81 16.02
N THR A 91 -12.57 5.93 15.98
CA THR A 91 -12.31 7.04 15.04
C THR A 91 -10.89 7.59 15.20
N GLY A 92 -10.35 7.60 16.43
CA GLY A 92 -8.97 8.04 16.70
C GLY A 92 -7.92 7.11 16.08
N LEU A 93 -8.07 5.79 16.27
CA LEU A 93 -7.18 4.79 15.65
C LEU A 93 -7.35 4.75 14.13
N LEU A 94 -8.58 4.87 13.62
CA LEU A 94 -8.83 4.94 12.18
C LEU A 94 -8.13 6.15 11.56
N SER A 95 -8.30 7.34 12.16
CA SER A 95 -7.67 8.56 11.67
C SER A 95 -6.14 8.47 11.72
N PHE A 96 -5.59 7.99 12.84
CA PHE A 96 -4.15 7.80 13.00
C PHE A 96 -3.58 6.80 11.98
N SER A 97 -4.26 5.68 11.78
CA SER A 97 -3.84 4.64 10.83
C SER A 97 -3.93 5.11 9.38
N VAL A 98 -4.99 5.85 8.99
CA VAL A 98 -5.10 6.47 7.66
C VAL A 98 -3.94 7.44 7.43
N LEU A 99 -3.68 8.37 8.36
CA LEU A 99 -2.60 9.34 8.21
C LEU A 99 -1.21 8.66 8.14
N SER A 100 -0.99 7.65 8.98
CA SER A 100 0.26 6.88 8.99
C SER A 100 0.45 6.07 7.70
N ALA A 101 -0.62 5.46 7.19
CA ALA A 101 -0.61 4.74 5.92
C ALA A 101 -0.28 5.67 4.76
N LEU A 102 -0.95 6.82 4.68
CA LEU A 102 -0.72 7.84 3.65
C LEU A 102 0.72 8.36 3.70
N TRP A 103 1.27 8.61 4.89
CA TRP A 103 2.64 9.07 5.04
C TRP A 103 3.66 8.03 4.56
N SER A 104 3.55 6.77 5.01
CA SER A 104 4.48 5.70 4.63
C SER A 104 4.37 5.38 3.13
N PHE A 105 3.15 5.27 2.61
CA PHE A 105 2.92 5.08 1.18
C PHE A 105 3.50 6.26 0.37
N SER A 106 3.38 7.48 0.89
CA SER A 106 3.97 8.65 0.25
C SER A 106 5.47 8.60 0.14
N LYS A 107 6.15 8.16 1.19
CA LYS A 107 7.59 7.94 1.14
C LYS A 107 7.96 6.89 0.09
N SER A 108 7.26 5.76 0.04
CA SER A 108 7.50 4.74 -0.99
C SER A 108 7.34 5.29 -2.41
N MET A 109 6.23 5.96 -2.69
CA MET A 109 5.97 6.53 -4.02
C MET A 109 7.05 7.54 -4.44
N ASN A 110 7.58 8.33 -3.49
CA ASN A 110 8.69 9.24 -3.77
C ASN A 110 9.96 8.50 -4.20
N PHE A 111 10.28 7.35 -3.58
CA PHE A 111 11.44 6.54 -3.99
C PHE A 111 11.22 5.82 -5.31
N LEU A 112 10.01 5.33 -5.55
CA LEU A 112 9.62 4.74 -6.83
C LEU A 112 9.73 5.76 -7.97
N GLN A 113 9.26 6.99 -7.73
CA GLN A 113 9.39 8.08 -8.69
C GLN A 113 10.85 8.45 -8.94
N LYS A 114 11.70 8.48 -7.91
CA LYS A 114 13.14 8.69 -8.11
C LYS A 114 13.76 7.61 -8.99
N ALA A 115 13.36 6.35 -8.81
CA ALA A 115 13.83 5.24 -9.64
C ALA A 115 13.44 5.46 -11.11
N PHE A 116 12.17 5.78 -11.37
CA PHE A 116 11.68 6.05 -12.72
C PHE A 116 12.31 7.29 -13.35
N ASN A 117 12.36 8.41 -12.63
CA ASN A 117 12.99 9.63 -13.13
C ASN A 117 14.44 9.37 -13.55
N LYS A 118 15.18 8.58 -12.76
CA LYS A 118 16.57 8.22 -13.09
C LYS A 118 16.65 7.28 -14.30
N ALA A 119 15.77 6.28 -14.39
CA ALA A 119 15.71 5.38 -15.55
C ALA A 119 15.43 6.13 -16.86
N TYR A 120 14.58 7.16 -16.81
CA TYR A 120 14.15 7.94 -17.98
C TYR A 120 14.95 9.25 -18.17
N GLY A 121 15.96 9.54 -17.35
CA GLY A 121 16.78 10.74 -17.47
C GLY A 121 16.06 12.07 -17.15
N VAL A 122 14.99 12.02 -16.35
CA VAL A 122 14.20 13.20 -15.95
C VAL A 122 14.86 13.88 -14.75
N GLU A 123 15.28 15.14 -14.91
CA GLU A 123 15.81 15.95 -13.81
C GLU A 123 14.71 16.35 -12.81
N LYS A 124 15.00 16.15 -11.51
CA LYS A 124 14.22 16.54 -10.33
C LYS A 124 12.72 16.82 -10.59
N SER A 125 11.90 15.78 -10.55
CA SER A 125 10.47 16.01 -10.34
C SER A 125 10.20 16.32 -8.87
N ARG A 126 9.30 17.28 -8.61
CA ARG A 126 8.68 17.43 -7.29
C ARG A 126 7.95 16.11 -6.97
N GLY A 127 7.97 15.67 -5.72
CA GLY A 127 7.36 14.39 -5.32
C GLY A 127 5.92 14.29 -5.79
N LEU A 128 5.51 13.15 -6.34
CA LEU A 128 4.18 12.92 -6.93
C LEU A 128 3.05 13.35 -5.99
N ILE A 129 3.16 13.01 -4.71
CA ILE A 129 2.12 13.32 -3.71
C ILE A 129 2.16 14.77 -3.27
N SER A 130 3.32 15.40 -3.19
CA SER A 130 3.36 16.84 -2.91
C SER A 130 2.80 17.65 -4.09
N HIS A 131 3.06 17.20 -5.32
CA HIS A 131 2.47 17.79 -6.52
C HIS A 131 0.96 17.56 -6.58
N GLN A 132 0.48 16.37 -6.21
CA GLN A 132 -0.94 16.06 -6.20
C GLN A 132 -1.69 16.80 -5.08
N MET A 133 -1.13 16.87 -3.86
CA MET A 133 -1.73 17.65 -2.77
C MET A 133 -1.75 19.14 -3.11
N LEU A 134 -0.68 19.69 -3.70
CA LEU A 134 -0.66 21.08 -4.15
C LEU A 134 -1.70 21.31 -5.26
N SER A 135 -1.81 20.41 -6.22
CA SER A 135 -2.81 20.49 -7.29
C SER A 135 -4.23 20.45 -6.73
N LEU A 136 -4.50 19.58 -5.76
CA LEU A 136 -5.80 19.50 -5.09
C LEU A 136 -6.09 20.80 -4.31
N LEU A 137 -5.14 21.29 -3.52
CA LEU A 137 -5.25 22.55 -2.78
C LEU A 137 -5.55 23.74 -3.70
N VAL A 138 -4.81 23.87 -4.79
CA VAL A 138 -5.02 24.93 -5.80
C VAL A 138 -6.39 24.78 -6.45
N SER A 139 -6.79 23.55 -6.79
CA SER A 139 -8.09 23.30 -7.42
C SER A 139 -9.27 23.61 -6.49
N PHE A 140 -9.17 23.28 -5.19
CA PHE A 140 -10.17 23.66 -4.19
C PHE A 140 -10.18 25.16 -3.93
N GLY A 141 -9.00 25.80 -3.85
CA GLY A 141 -8.89 27.25 -3.70
C GLY A 141 -9.53 28.01 -4.86
N LEU A 142 -9.38 27.53 -6.09
CA LEU A 142 -10.03 28.09 -7.28
C LEU A 142 -11.56 27.92 -7.29
N GLN A 143 -12.09 26.87 -6.67
CA GLN A 143 -13.53 26.64 -6.58
C GLN A 143 -14.22 27.46 -5.48
N LEU A 144 -13.45 27.95 -4.50
CA LEU A 144 -13.95 28.77 -3.39
C LEU A 144 -13.86 30.29 -3.66
N LEU A 145 -13.11 30.69 -4.70
CA LEU A 145 -13.02 32.07 -5.20
C LEU A 145 -14.12 32.34 -6.24
#